data_AF-A0A1S3L4R7-F1
#
_entry.id   AF-A0A1S3L4R7-F1
#
_cell.length_a   1.000
_cell.length_b   1.000
_cell.length_c   1.000
_cell.angle_alpha   90.00
_cell.angle_beta   90.00
_cell.angle_gamma   90.00
#
_symmetry.space_group_name_H-M   'P 1'
#
loop_
_entity.id
_entity.type
_entity.pdbx_description
1 polymer ?
#
loop_
_entity_poly.entity_id
_entity_poly.type
_entity_poly.pdbx_seq_one_letter_code
_entity_poly.pdbx_strand_id
1 'polypeptide(L)'
;MKAMIPLLQIGLLLFVAILMFAIIGLEFYMGKFHTTCFDIATDEIYDELPCGTELPSRLCPNGTTCKGYWLGPNYGITQFDNILFAVLTVFQCITMEGWTEMLYYSNDVEGSAWNWMYYIPLIIIGSFFMLNLVLGVLSGEFAKERERVENRAEFLKLRRQQQIERELNGYLEWICKAEEVLLNEDGTIFTGKVTSVYFSQSGGRGGGGKRREK
;
A
#
# COMPACT_ATOMS: atom_id res chain seq x y z
N MET A 1 2.48 5.41 -13.39
CA MET A 1 2.19 3.95 -13.46
C MET A 1 3.30 3.08 -12.87
N LYS A 2 4.58 3.42 -12.98
CA LYS A 2 5.70 2.58 -12.47
C LYS A 2 5.71 2.34 -10.95
N ALA A 3 5.13 3.24 -10.14
CA ALA A 3 5.10 3.11 -8.68
C ALA A 3 3.99 2.19 -8.12
N MET A 4 2.91 1.91 -8.87
CA MET A 4 1.81 1.07 -8.39
C MET A 4 2.01 -0.43 -8.66
N ILE A 5 2.93 -0.77 -9.57
CA ILE A 5 3.27 -2.15 -9.93
C ILE A 5 3.72 -2.99 -8.72
N PRO A 6 4.63 -2.51 -7.84
CA PRO A 6 5.04 -3.29 -6.66
C PRO A 6 3.91 -3.46 -5.63
N LEU A 7 2.99 -2.49 -5.51
CA LEU A 7 1.84 -2.57 -4.61
C LEU A 7 0.82 -3.61 -5.07
N LEU A 8 0.58 -3.67 -6.38
CA LEU A 8 -0.31 -4.66 -6.98
C LEU A 8 0.23 -6.09 -6.78
N GLN A 9 1.55 -6.28 -6.83
CA GLN A 9 2.16 -7.58 -6.56
C GLN A 9 1.93 -8.05 -5.12
N ILE A 10 2.06 -7.16 -4.14
CA ILE A 10 1.80 -7.48 -2.72
C ILE A 10 0.32 -7.75 -2.49
N GLY A 11 -0.57 -6.94 -3.08
CA GLY A 11 -2.02 -7.15 -3.01
C GLY A 11 -2.48 -8.46 -3.66
N LEU A 12 -1.91 -8.82 -4.81
CA LEU A 12 -2.19 -10.08 -5.48
C LEU A 12 -1.71 -11.28 -4.65
N LEU A 13 -0.51 -11.18 -4.05
CA LEU A 13 0.02 -12.20 -3.16
C LEU A 13 -0.89 -12.41 -1.94
N LEU A 14 -1.37 -11.32 -1.33
CA LEU A 14 -2.33 -11.37 -0.23
C LEU A 14 -3.65 -12.01 -0.66
N PHE A 15 -4.20 -11.67 -1.82
CA PHE A 15 -5.43 -12.29 -2.32
C PHE A 15 -5.29 -13.80 -2.53
N VAL A 16 -4.17 -14.25 -3.10
CA VAL A 16 -3.88 -15.69 -3.26
C VAL A 16 -3.72 -16.38 -1.90
N ALA A 17 -3.04 -15.74 -0.94
CA ALA A 17 -2.92 -16.29 0.42
C ALA A 17 -4.28 -16.42 1.11
N ILE A 18 -5.15 -15.42 0.99
CA ILE A 18 -6.53 -15.46 1.50
C ILE A 18 -7.30 -16.63 0.87
N LEU A 19 -7.21 -16.80 -0.44
CA LEU A 19 -7.88 -17.91 -1.13
C LEU A 19 -7.40 -19.27 -0.61
N MET A 20 -6.09 -19.45 -0.40
CA MET A 20 -5.54 -20.69 0.17
C MET A 20 -6.10 -20.99 1.56
N PHE A 21 -6.11 -20.00 2.46
CA PHE A 21 -6.66 -20.17 3.81
C PHE A 21 -8.18 -20.34 3.82
N ALA A 22 -8.89 -19.74 2.88
CA ALA A 22 -10.33 -19.89 2.73
C ALA A 22 -10.71 -21.30 2.25
N ILE A 23 -9.97 -21.87 1.29
CA ILE A 23 -10.17 -23.26 0.85
C ILE A 23 -9.90 -24.23 2.01
N ILE A 24 -8.79 -24.04 2.74
CA ILE A 24 -8.49 -24.86 3.92
C ILE A 24 -9.62 -24.76 4.95
N GLY A 25 -10.05 -23.54 5.31
CA GLY A 25 -11.13 -23.34 6.28
C GLY A 25 -12.47 -23.93 5.83
N LEU A 26 -12.77 -23.87 4.53
CA LEU A 26 -13.96 -24.50 3.95
C LEU A 26 -13.95 -26.01 4.14
N GLU A 27 -12.83 -26.67 3.84
CA GLU A 27 -12.70 -28.13 4.01
C GLU A 27 -12.86 -28.57 5.47
N PHE A 28 -12.37 -27.76 6.43
CA PHE A 28 -12.52 -28.07 7.86
C PHE A 28 -13.94 -27.81 8.38
N TYR A 29 -14.53 -26.66 8.03
CA TYR A 29 -15.72 -26.17 8.71
C TYR A 29 -17.00 -26.18 7.85
N MET A 30 -17.02 -26.90 6.74
CA MET A 30 -18.20 -27.03 5.89
C MET A 30 -19.41 -27.59 6.68
N GLY A 31 -20.51 -26.85 6.67
CA GLY A 31 -21.80 -27.22 7.27
C GLY A 31 -21.82 -27.16 8.81
N LYS A 32 -20.72 -26.74 9.45
CA LYS A 32 -20.56 -26.79 10.91
C LYS A 32 -21.26 -25.66 11.65
N PHE A 33 -21.42 -24.49 11.01
CA PHE A 33 -21.98 -23.30 11.65
C PHE A 33 -23.51 -23.20 11.62
N HIS A 34 -24.21 -24.24 11.17
CA HIS A 34 -25.67 -24.26 11.05
C HIS A 34 -26.40 -24.92 12.24
N THR A 35 -25.66 -25.38 13.25
CA THR A 35 -26.21 -26.03 14.44
C THR A 35 -26.29 -25.07 15.62
N THR A 36 -27.47 -24.92 16.22
CA THR A 36 -27.68 -24.18 17.48
C THR A 36 -28.60 -24.96 18.43
N CYS A 37 -28.68 -24.52 19.69
CA CYS A 37 -29.56 -25.11 20.69
C CYS A 37 -31.01 -24.61 20.51
N PHE A 38 -31.94 -25.55 20.36
CA PHE A 38 -33.37 -25.31 20.32
C PHE A 38 -34.04 -25.82 21.60
N ASP A 39 -35.04 -25.10 22.10
CA ASP A 39 -35.86 -25.59 23.21
C ASP A 39 -36.72 -26.78 22.77
N ILE A 40 -36.75 -27.85 23.57
CA ILE A 40 -37.54 -29.05 23.27
C ILE A 40 -39.05 -28.77 23.33
N ALA A 41 -39.49 -27.78 24.12
CA ALA A 41 -40.90 -27.46 24.32
C ALA A 41 -41.48 -26.49 23.28
N THR A 42 -40.72 -25.46 22.88
CA THR A 42 -41.21 -24.41 21.96
C THR A 42 -40.64 -24.52 20.55
N ASP A 43 -39.56 -25.30 20.35
CA ASP A 43 -38.79 -25.38 19.11
C ASP A 43 -38.25 -24.01 18.63
N GLU A 44 -38.09 -23.07 19.58
CA GLU A 44 -37.45 -21.78 19.34
C GLU A 44 -35.95 -21.84 19.65
N ILE A 45 -35.19 -20.92 19.05
CA ILE A 45 -33.75 -20.79 19.28
C ILE A 45 -33.54 -20.31 20.72
N TYR A 46 -32.81 -21.10 21.51
CA TYR A 46 -32.48 -20.74 22.89
C TYR A 46 -31.35 -19.71 22.95
N ASP A 47 -30.32 -19.88 22.13
CA ASP A 47 -29.17 -18.99 22.02
C ASP A 47 -28.62 -18.88 20.58
N GLU A 48 -28.04 -17.72 20.25
CA GLU A 48 -27.42 -17.45 18.94
C GLU A 48 -25.94 -17.89 18.92
N LEU A 49 -25.65 -19.05 19.50
CA LEU A 49 -24.31 -19.61 19.57
C LEU A 49 -24.31 -21.01 18.98
N PRO A 50 -23.28 -21.37 18.21
CA PRO A 50 -23.24 -22.69 17.64
C PRO A 50 -23.07 -23.76 18.74
N CYS A 51 -23.58 -24.96 18.46
CA CYS A 51 -23.47 -26.13 19.35
C CYS A 51 -22.86 -27.32 18.62
N GLY A 52 -22.28 -28.23 19.41
CA GLY A 52 -21.89 -29.57 18.97
C GLY A 52 -22.59 -30.67 19.77
N THR A 53 -22.47 -31.91 19.28
CA THR A 53 -23.18 -33.07 19.85
C THR A 53 -22.33 -33.91 20.79
N GLU A 54 -21.00 -33.76 20.75
CA GLU A 54 -20.05 -34.58 21.53
C GLU A 54 -18.98 -33.71 22.21
N LEU A 55 -18.54 -34.07 23.42
CA LEU A 55 -17.37 -33.41 24.03
C LEU A 55 -16.13 -33.59 23.12
N PRO A 56 -15.30 -32.57 22.90
CA PRO A 56 -15.12 -31.34 23.68
C PRO A 56 -15.86 -30.11 23.14
N SER A 57 -16.83 -30.29 22.25
CA SER A 57 -17.70 -29.19 21.78
C SER A 57 -18.63 -28.68 22.88
N ARG A 58 -19.27 -27.54 22.63
CA ARG A 58 -20.27 -26.99 23.54
C ARG A 58 -21.56 -27.81 23.44
N LEU A 59 -21.94 -28.41 24.56
CA LEU A 59 -23.21 -29.13 24.70
C LEU A 59 -24.32 -28.17 25.13
N CYS A 60 -25.50 -28.39 24.58
CA CYS A 60 -26.71 -27.66 24.94
C CYS A 60 -27.15 -27.97 26.39
N PRO A 61 -27.70 -26.99 27.12
CA PRO A 61 -28.21 -27.20 28.48
C PRO A 61 -29.42 -28.13 28.53
N ASN A 62 -29.71 -28.66 29.72
CA ASN A 62 -30.87 -29.55 29.94
C ASN A 62 -32.18 -28.89 29.47
N GLY A 63 -32.98 -29.63 28.69
CA GLY A 63 -34.23 -29.11 28.12
C GLY A 63 -34.08 -28.52 26.71
N THR A 64 -32.86 -28.48 26.16
CA THR A 64 -32.59 -28.03 24.79
C THR A 64 -31.89 -29.12 23.97
N THR A 65 -31.97 -29.04 22.64
CA THR A 65 -31.39 -30.01 21.71
C THR A 65 -30.66 -29.29 20.57
N CYS A 66 -29.49 -29.80 20.19
CA CYS A 66 -28.67 -29.23 19.12
C CYS A 66 -29.25 -29.66 17.76
N LYS A 67 -29.75 -28.70 16.95
CA LYS A 67 -30.34 -28.96 15.63
C LYS A 67 -29.80 -28.00 14.56
N GLY A 68 -29.79 -28.45 13.30
CA GLY A 68 -29.21 -27.78 12.13
C GLY A 68 -30.08 -26.76 11.39
N TYR A 69 -31.07 -26.12 12.04
CA TYR A 69 -32.02 -25.21 11.37
C TYR A 69 -31.63 -23.72 11.46
N TRP A 70 -30.41 -23.42 11.90
CA TRP A 70 -29.96 -22.05 12.08
C TRP A 70 -29.25 -21.50 10.84
N LEU A 71 -29.52 -20.25 10.48
CA LEU A 71 -28.82 -19.57 9.37
C LEU A 71 -27.31 -19.46 9.62
N GLY A 72 -26.89 -19.46 10.88
CA GLY A 72 -25.50 -19.29 11.30
C GLY A 72 -25.24 -17.93 11.94
N PRO A 73 -24.02 -17.72 12.47
CA PRO A 73 -23.68 -16.49 13.18
C PRO A 73 -23.75 -15.27 12.24
N ASN A 74 -24.03 -14.09 12.80
CA ASN A 74 -24.16 -12.84 12.05
C ASN A 74 -25.13 -12.93 10.86
N TYR A 75 -26.32 -13.51 11.07
CA TYR A 75 -27.34 -13.73 10.03
C TYR A 75 -26.86 -14.61 8.87
N GLY A 76 -25.93 -15.54 9.13
CA GLY A 76 -25.33 -16.41 8.12
C GLY A 76 -24.31 -15.73 7.23
N ILE A 77 -23.75 -14.57 7.61
CA ILE A 77 -22.67 -13.94 6.84
C ILE A 77 -21.33 -14.64 7.13
N THR A 78 -21.06 -14.94 8.40
CA THR A 78 -19.82 -15.58 8.85
C THR A 78 -19.99 -17.09 8.80
N GLN A 79 -19.74 -17.66 7.62
CA GLN A 79 -19.91 -19.08 7.32
C GLN A 79 -18.79 -19.61 6.41
N PHE A 80 -18.60 -20.93 6.40
CA PHE A 80 -17.57 -21.62 5.60
C PHE A 80 -18.16 -22.53 4.52
N ASP A 81 -19.46 -22.44 4.22
CA ASP A 81 -20.13 -23.35 3.28
C ASP A 81 -19.89 -22.99 1.80
N ASN A 82 -19.60 -21.72 1.53
CA ASN A 82 -19.33 -21.22 0.19
C ASN A 82 -17.99 -20.51 0.14
N ILE A 83 -17.26 -20.67 -0.96
CA ILE A 83 -15.95 -20.05 -1.13
C ILE A 83 -15.99 -18.52 -0.95
N LEU A 84 -17.06 -17.85 -1.41
CA LEU A 84 -17.19 -16.40 -1.28
C LEU A 84 -17.34 -15.97 0.19
N PHE A 85 -18.20 -16.64 0.95
CA PHE A 85 -18.40 -16.36 2.38
C PHE A 85 -17.18 -16.77 3.22
N ALA A 86 -16.51 -17.86 2.86
CA ALA A 86 -15.26 -18.27 3.48
C ALA A 86 -14.16 -17.21 3.27
N VAL A 87 -14.02 -16.68 2.05
CA VAL A 87 -13.09 -15.58 1.75
C VAL A 87 -13.42 -14.32 2.55
N LEU A 88 -14.70 -13.95 2.66
CA LEU A 88 -15.13 -12.81 3.48
C LEU A 88 -14.81 -13.01 4.96
N THR A 89 -15.09 -14.20 5.50
CA THR A 89 -14.82 -14.55 6.90
C THR A 89 -13.32 -14.55 7.20
N VAL A 90 -12.50 -15.12 6.31
CA VAL A 90 -11.04 -15.09 6.43
C VAL A 90 -10.51 -13.66 6.30
N PHE A 91 -11.05 -12.85 5.39
CA PHE A 91 -10.69 -11.44 5.27
C PHE A 91 -10.98 -10.67 6.57
N GLN A 92 -12.16 -10.85 7.16
CA GLN A 92 -12.53 -10.27 8.46
C GLN A 92 -11.58 -10.74 9.58
N CYS A 93 -11.21 -12.02 9.60
CA CYS A 93 -10.24 -12.50 10.58
C CYS A 93 -8.88 -11.81 10.42
N ILE A 94 -8.42 -11.62 9.18
CA ILE A 94 -7.14 -11.00 8.84
C ILE A 94 -7.10 -9.50 9.18
N THR A 95 -8.24 -8.80 9.15
CA THR A 95 -8.34 -7.41 9.63
C THR A 95 -8.27 -7.29 11.15
N MET A 96 -8.08 -8.40 11.87
CA MET A 96 -8.09 -8.49 13.33
C MET A 96 -9.41 -8.06 13.98
N GLU A 97 -10.52 -8.10 13.24
CA GLU A 97 -11.85 -7.78 13.75
C GLU A 97 -12.66 -9.08 13.88
N GLY A 98 -13.27 -9.35 15.03
CA GLY A 98 -14.15 -10.51 15.22
C GLY A 98 -13.49 -11.89 15.07
N TRP A 99 -12.16 -11.97 14.89
CA TRP A 99 -11.46 -13.24 14.70
C TRP A 99 -11.52 -14.16 15.92
N THR A 100 -11.53 -13.58 17.13
CA THR A 100 -11.66 -14.34 18.38
C THR A 100 -13.04 -14.96 18.51
N GLU A 101 -14.08 -14.26 18.07
CA GLU A 101 -15.44 -14.78 18.06
C GLU A 101 -15.54 -15.96 17.10
N MET A 102 -14.93 -15.86 15.92
CA MET A 102 -14.90 -16.98 14.97
C MET A 102 -14.15 -18.21 15.52
N LEU A 103 -13.04 -17.99 16.25
CA LEU A 103 -12.35 -19.05 16.97
C LEU A 103 -13.25 -19.70 18.03
N TYR A 104 -13.99 -18.91 18.80
CA TYR A 104 -14.90 -19.43 19.81
C TYR A 104 -16.08 -20.18 19.19
N TYR A 105 -16.68 -19.67 18.12
CA TYR A 105 -17.71 -20.40 17.37
C TYR A 105 -17.19 -21.75 16.86
N SER A 106 -15.97 -21.78 16.34
CA SER A 106 -15.36 -23.04 15.88
C SER A 106 -15.12 -24.01 17.05
N ASN A 107 -14.72 -23.50 18.22
CA ASN A 107 -14.51 -24.30 19.43
C ASN A 107 -15.84 -24.85 19.96
N ASP A 108 -16.91 -24.07 19.88
CA ASP A 108 -18.23 -24.48 20.34
C ASP A 108 -18.81 -25.61 19.45
N VAL A 109 -18.47 -25.68 18.16
CA VAL A 109 -18.90 -26.77 17.26
C VAL A 109 -18.04 -28.02 17.37
N GLU A 110 -16.72 -27.89 17.23
CA GLU A 110 -15.80 -29.02 17.02
C GLU A 110 -14.86 -29.26 18.20
N GLY A 111 -14.81 -28.33 19.14
CA GLY A 111 -13.94 -28.37 20.32
C GLY A 111 -12.60 -27.65 20.12
N SER A 112 -11.94 -27.30 21.23
CA SER A 112 -10.80 -26.37 21.20
C SER A 112 -9.45 -26.98 20.77
N ALA A 113 -9.37 -28.29 20.55
CA ALA A 113 -8.10 -29.00 20.46
C ALA A 113 -7.27 -28.64 19.22
N TRP A 114 -7.93 -28.43 18.06
CA TRP A 114 -7.25 -28.28 16.77
C TRP A 114 -7.44 -26.91 16.10
N ASN A 115 -8.50 -26.18 16.45
CA ASN A 115 -8.85 -24.90 15.83
C ASN A 115 -7.75 -23.83 15.93
N TRP A 116 -7.03 -23.79 17.05
CA TRP A 116 -5.94 -22.83 17.24
C TRP A 116 -4.80 -22.98 16.21
N MET A 117 -4.57 -24.20 15.69
CA MET A 117 -3.55 -24.42 14.66
C MET A 117 -3.92 -23.81 13.30
N TYR A 118 -5.20 -23.55 13.06
CA TYR A 118 -5.67 -22.84 11.87
C TYR A 118 -5.66 -21.32 12.10
N TYR A 119 -6.32 -20.85 13.16
CA TYR A 119 -6.52 -19.41 13.39
C TYR A 119 -5.22 -18.68 13.77
N ILE A 120 -4.32 -19.27 14.57
CA ILE A 120 -3.11 -18.56 15.01
C ILE A 120 -2.16 -18.26 13.83
N PRO A 121 -1.81 -19.23 12.95
CA PRO A 121 -1.02 -18.93 11.76
C PRO A 121 -1.73 -17.98 10.79
N LEU A 122 -3.05 -18.11 10.62
CA LEU A 122 -3.85 -17.22 9.79
C LEU A 122 -3.72 -15.76 10.25
N ILE A 123 -3.81 -15.50 11.56
CA ILE A 123 -3.68 -14.14 12.10
C ILE A 123 -2.25 -13.63 11.96
N ILE A 124 -1.23 -14.41 12.32
CA ILE A 124 0.18 -13.97 12.23
C ILE A 124 0.55 -13.62 10.78
N ILE A 125 0.25 -14.52 9.85
CA ILE A 125 0.60 -14.37 8.44
C ILE A 125 -0.26 -13.27 7.80
N GLY A 126 -1.58 -13.32 7.99
CA GLY A 126 -2.51 -12.39 7.37
C GLY A 126 -2.32 -10.95 7.86
N SER A 127 -2.16 -10.74 9.16
CA SER A 127 -1.94 -9.40 9.70
C SER A 127 -0.63 -8.77 9.23
N PHE A 128 0.45 -9.57 9.14
CA PHE A 128 1.71 -9.10 8.60
C PHE A 128 1.53 -8.57 7.17
N PHE A 129 0.81 -9.29 6.32
CA PHE A 129 0.54 -8.84 4.97
C PHE A 129 -0.40 -7.62 4.91
N MET A 130 -1.46 -7.55 5.74
CA MET A 130 -2.33 -6.38 5.79
C MET A 130 -1.61 -5.13 6.23
N LEU A 131 -0.79 -5.20 7.28
CA LEU A 131 0.01 -4.07 7.75
C LEU A 131 0.99 -3.61 6.66
N ASN A 132 1.67 -4.55 5.99
CA ASN A 132 2.56 -4.22 4.88
C ASN A 132 1.83 -3.61 3.68
N LEU A 133 0.59 -4.01 3.41
CA LEU A 133 -0.23 -3.42 2.37
C LEU A 133 -0.61 -1.97 2.71
N VAL A 134 -1.09 -1.73 3.94
CA VAL A 134 -1.45 -0.38 4.40
C VAL A 134 -0.23 0.54 4.38
N LEU A 135 0.90 0.09 4.93
CA LEU A 135 2.15 0.83 4.91
C LEU A 135 2.66 1.07 3.48
N GLY A 136 2.51 0.07 2.60
CA GLY A 136 2.86 0.18 1.20
C GLY A 136 2.05 1.27 0.50
N VAL A 137 0.73 1.28 0.68
CA VAL A 137 -0.17 2.27 0.06
C VAL A 137 0.13 3.67 0.59
N LEU A 138 0.26 3.83 1.90
CA LEU A 138 0.61 5.11 2.51
C LEU A 138 1.97 5.62 2.03
N SER A 139 2.98 4.75 2.00
CA SER A 139 4.31 5.07 1.48
C SER A 139 4.26 5.46 0.00
N GLY A 140 3.47 4.76 -0.80
CA GLY A 140 3.26 5.08 -2.21
C GLY A 140 2.60 6.44 -2.43
N GLU A 141 1.57 6.77 -1.67
CA GLU A 141 0.91 8.07 -1.72
C GLU A 141 1.84 9.19 -1.25
N PHE A 142 2.60 8.97 -0.17
CA PHE A 142 3.60 9.94 0.28
C PHE A 142 4.75 10.12 -0.70
N ALA A 143 5.22 9.06 -1.35
CA ALA A 143 6.24 9.15 -2.39
C ALA A 143 5.76 9.96 -3.59
N LYS A 144 4.51 9.75 -4.03
CA LYS A 144 3.90 10.49 -5.12
C LYS A 144 3.72 11.98 -4.78
N GLU A 145 3.27 12.29 -3.56
CA GLU A 145 3.12 13.69 -3.14
C GLU A 145 4.49 14.36 -2.99
N ARG A 146 5.48 13.66 -2.44
CA ARG A 146 6.88 14.13 -2.35
C ARG A 146 7.46 14.42 -3.74
N GLU A 147 7.27 13.52 -4.70
CA GLU A 147 7.68 13.71 -6.11
C GLU A 147 7.02 14.96 -6.72
N ARG A 148 5.73 15.19 -6.43
CA ARG A 148 5.01 16.38 -6.90
C ARG A 148 5.58 17.67 -6.32
N VAL A 149 5.94 17.67 -5.04
CA VAL A 149 6.54 18.82 -4.36
C VAL A 149 7.95 19.09 -4.90
N GLU A 150 8.77 18.06 -5.08
CA GLU A 150 10.12 18.18 -5.64
C GLU A 150 10.09 18.73 -7.08
N ASN A 151 9.23 18.19 -7.95
CA ASN A 151 9.07 18.70 -9.32
C ASN A 151 8.64 20.18 -9.37
N ARG A 152 7.76 20.62 -8.46
CA ARG A 152 7.38 22.04 -8.33
C ARG A 152 8.56 22.89 -7.88
N ALA A 153 9.32 22.42 -6.90
CA ALA A 153 10.50 23.14 -6.41
C ALA A 153 11.58 23.27 -7.50
N GLU A 154 11.83 22.21 -8.27
CA GLU A 154 12.76 22.25 -9.41
C GLU A 154 12.29 23.23 -10.48
N PHE A 155 11.01 23.22 -10.85
CA PHE A 155 10.46 24.16 -11.83
C PHE A 155 10.61 25.62 -11.39
N LEU A 156 10.34 25.92 -10.12
CA LEU A 156 10.50 27.26 -9.55
C LEU A 156 11.97 27.71 -9.53
N LYS A 157 12.89 26.80 -9.17
CA LYS A 157 14.34 27.06 -9.22
C LYS A 157 14.79 27.36 -10.64
N LEU A 158 14.36 26.55 -11.62
CA LEU A 158 14.71 26.74 -13.03
C LEU A 158 14.24 28.10 -13.55
N ARG A 159 13.00 28.50 -13.23
CA ARG A 159 12.47 29.83 -13.60
C ARG A 159 13.28 30.97 -12.99
N ARG A 160 13.67 30.85 -11.72
CA ARG A 160 14.47 31.88 -11.04
C ARG A 160 15.85 32.02 -11.69
N GLN A 161 16.46 30.90 -12.09
CA GLN A 161 17.76 30.89 -12.77
C GLN A 161 17.67 31.54 -14.16
N GLN A 162 16.64 31.21 -14.95
CA GLN A 162 16.41 31.86 -16.25
C GLN A 162 16.13 33.36 -16.14
N GLN A 163 15.46 33.80 -15.06
CA GLN A 163 15.24 35.22 -14.81
C GLN A 163 16.56 35.95 -14.52
N ILE A 164 17.39 35.39 -13.63
CA ILE A 164 18.70 35.96 -13.28
C ILE A 164 19.61 36.00 -14.50
N GLU A 165 19.61 34.97 -15.34
CA GLU A 165 20.41 34.92 -16.56
C GLU A 165 19.99 36.01 -17.57
N ARG A 166 18.68 36.25 -17.72
CA ARG A 166 18.17 37.35 -18.56
C ARG A 166 18.53 38.73 -18.02
N GLU A 167 18.37 38.94 -16.72
CA GLU A 167 18.75 40.21 -16.07
C GLU A 167 20.25 40.48 -16.20
N LEU A 168 21.08 39.46 -16.00
CA LEU A 168 22.54 39.56 -16.15
C LEU A 168 22.95 39.89 -17.59
N ASN A 169 22.36 39.21 -18.58
CA ASN A 169 22.63 39.50 -19.99
C ASN A 169 22.21 40.93 -20.36
N GLY A 170 21.07 41.40 -19.86
CA GLY A 170 20.66 42.80 -20.03
C GLY A 170 21.68 43.78 -19.46
N TYR A 171 22.14 43.60 -18.21
CA TYR A 171 23.18 44.46 -17.62
C TYR A 171 24.48 44.46 -18.42
N LEU A 172 24.88 43.30 -18.97
CA LEU A 172 26.08 43.18 -19.79
C LEU A 172 25.98 44.03 -21.07
N GLU A 173 24.83 44.00 -21.74
CA GLU A 173 24.57 44.84 -22.93
C GLU A 173 24.66 46.34 -22.61
N TRP A 174 24.09 46.78 -21.47
CA TRP A 174 24.18 48.18 -21.03
C TRP A 174 25.64 48.60 -20.76
N ILE A 175 26.46 47.74 -20.15
CA ILE A 175 27.88 48.02 -19.87
C ILE A 175 28.67 48.13 -21.17
N CYS A 176 28.54 47.18 -22.10
CA CYS A 176 29.23 47.21 -23.38
C CYS A 176 28.88 48.46 -24.19
N LYS A 177 27.61 48.87 -24.18
CA LYS A 177 27.18 50.08 -24.87
C LYS A 177 27.76 51.35 -24.26
N ALA A 178 27.88 51.43 -22.93
CA ALA A 178 28.53 52.56 -22.27
C ALA A 178 30.04 52.61 -22.58
N GLU A 179 30.72 51.46 -22.63
CA GLU A 179 32.13 51.37 -23.01
C GLU A 179 32.38 51.85 -24.45
N GLU A 180 31.53 51.47 -25.41
CA GLU A 180 31.61 51.95 -26.79
C GLU A 180 31.45 53.48 -26.89
N VAL A 181 30.56 54.08 -26.09
CA VAL A 181 30.38 55.54 -26.07
C VAL A 181 31.61 56.23 -25.49
N LEU A 182 32.16 55.71 -24.38
CA LEU A 182 33.38 56.26 -23.76
C LEU A 182 34.60 56.18 -24.69
N LEU A 183 34.77 55.07 -25.42
CA LEU A 183 35.85 54.90 -26.40
C LEU A 183 35.74 55.85 -27.60
N ASN A 184 34.53 56.31 -27.92
CA ASN A 184 34.32 57.29 -28.98
C ASN A 184 34.57 58.74 -28.52
N GLU A 185 34.46 59.02 -27.21
CA GLU A 185 34.77 60.34 -26.63
C GLU A 185 36.26 60.51 -26.31
N ASP A 186 36.92 59.46 -25.81
CA ASP A 186 38.34 59.50 -25.42
C ASP A 186 39.23 58.70 -26.38
N GLY A 187 39.91 59.39 -27.30
CA GLY A 187 40.95 58.83 -28.18
C GLY A 187 42.24 58.40 -27.48
N THR A 188 42.20 57.93 -26.22
CA THR A 188 43.40 57.56 -25.45
C THR A 188 43.24 56.29 -24.63
N ILE A 189 44.14 55.36 -24.92
CA ILE A 189 44.52 54.10 -24.27
C ILE A 189 44.12 54.02 -22.78
N PHE A 190 43.18 53.12 -22.43
CA PHE A 190 43.17 52.47 -21.12
C PHE A 190 43.26 50.95 -21.31
N THR A 191 44.43 50.41 -21.00
CA THR A 191 44.76 49.00 -21.09
C THR A 191 44.09 48.18 -19.99
N GLY A 192 43.46 47.07 -20.40
CA GLY A 192 43.59 45.78 -19.72
C GLY A 192 42.71 45.54 -18.50
N LYS A 193 41.59 44.82 -18.70
CA LYS A 193 41.12 43.66 -17.90
C LYS A 193 39.64 43.32 -18.15
N VAL A 194 39.20 43.07 -19.38
CA VAL A 194 37.89 42.38 -19.60
C VAL A 194 37.93 41.37 -20.75
N THR A 195 38.90 41.44 -21.66
CA THR A 195 39.05 40.50 -22.79
C THR A 195 39.29 39.04 -22.38
N SER A 196 39.64 38.77 -21.11
CA SER A 196 39.80 37.40 -20.59
C SER A 196 38.45 36.67 -20.37
N VAL A 197 37.36 37.40 -20.09
CA VAL A 197 36.07 36.75 -19.78
C VAL A 197 35.36 36.31 -21.07
N TYR A 198 35.49 37.08 -22.16
CA TYR A 198 34.88 36.74 -23.45
C TYR A 198 35.57 35.56 -24.18
N PHE A 199 36.88 35.35 -24.01
CA PHE A 199 37.59 34.27 -24.73
C PHE A 199 37.44 32.89 -24.06
N SER A 200 37.01 32.81 -22.81
CA SER A 200 36.84 31.53 -22.13
C SER A 200 35.52 30.82 -22.47
N GLN A 201 34.45 31.54 -22.83
CA GLN A 201 33.16 30.92 -23.17
C GLN A 201 33.03 30.45 -24.64
N SER A 202 33.85 30.97 -25.56
CA SER A 202 33.78 30.62 -26.99
C SER A 202 34.67 29.43 -27.41
N GLY A 203 35.58 28.94 -26.55
CA GLY A 203 36.53 27.86 -26.86
C GLY A 203 36.09 26.41 -26.59
N GLY A 204 34.84 26.17 -26.16
CA GLY A 204 34.41 24.88 -25.61
C GLY A 204 33.71 23.90 -26.55
N ARG A 205 33.53 24.19 -27.85
CA ARG A 205 32.87 23.27 -28.80
C ARG A 205 33.56 23.22 -30.15
N GLY A 206 34.22 22.08 -30.39
CA GLY A 206 34.30 21.48 -31.72
C GLY A 206 35.70 21.43 -32.34
N GLY A 207 36.18 20.21 -32.59
CA GLY A 207 37.21 19.98 -33.59
C GLY A 207 38.34 19.04 -33.18
N GLY A 208 38.04 17.76 -33.02
CA GLY A 208 39.07 16.72 -33.05
C GLY A 208 39.74 16.68 -34.44
N GLY A 209 41.07 16.77 -34.46
CA GLY A 209 41.87 16.71 -35.68
C GLY A 209 43.36 16.54 -35.37
N LYS A 210 43.76 15.36 -34.89
CA LYS A 210 45.17 14.99 -34.75
C LYS A 210 45.79 14.80 -36.14
N ARG A 211 46.73 15.67 -36.53
CA ARG A 211 47.66 15.46 -37.65
C ARG A 211 49.10 15.59 -37.14
N ARG A 212 49.78 14.43 -37.15
CA ARG A 212 51.21 14.07 -37.37
C ARG A 212 52.37 15.07 -37.14
N GLU A 213 53.49 14.43 -36.76
CA GLU A 213 54.93 14.78 -36.85
C GLU A 213 55.45 15.70 -35.71
N LYS A 214 56.47 15.34 -34.93
CA LYS A 214 57.55 14.34 -35.01
C LYS A 214 57.72 13.62 -33.68
#